data_AF-A0A0N1MAD2-F1
#
_entry.id   AF-A0A0N1MAD2-F1
#
_cell.length_a   1.000
_cell.length_b   1.000
_cell.length_c   1.000
_cell.angle_alpha   90.00
_cell.angle_beta   90.00
_cell.angle_gamma   90.00
#
_symmetry.space_group_name_H-M   'P 1'
#
loop_
_entity.id
_entity.type
_entity.pdbx_description
1 polymer ?
#
loop_
_entity_poly.entity_id
_entity_poly.type
_entity_poly.pdbx_seq_one_letter_code
_entity_poly.pdbx_strand_id
1 'polypeptide(L)'
;MAQPLFDLDLKRVARKHYITGKAAINFPHPGSTTGGWHFLSYFDRESGETKVSLAGIHYPDTAAYFGDLGIIDVTDELAKRGWSVEERRLYMADHCRAAADMVVRWALSESNLCSVEIDDWFPSRAERQRLLEILDTARSQLSKVGRWQKVEAWLRTQTLS
;
A
#
# COMPACT_ATOMS: atom_id res chain seq x y z
N MET A 1 -30.71 -3.16 -4.35
CA MET A 1 -29.30 -3.48 -4.63
C MET A 1 -28.51 -3.08 -3.41
N ALA A 2 -27.77 -4.00 -2.79
CA ALA A 2 -26.92 -3.65 -1.65
C ALA A 2 -25.82 -2.73 -2.17
N GLN A 3 -25.75 -1.51 -1.65
CA GLN A 3 -24.67 -0.57 -1.97
C GLN A 3 -23.36 -1.26 -1.58
N PRO A 4 -22.40 -1.44 -2.50
CA PRO A 4 -21.12 -2.04 -2.14
C PRO A 4 -20.47 -1.17 -1.05
N LEU A 5 -20.07 -1.80 0.06
CA LEU A 5 -19.46 -1.12 1.21
C LEU A 5 -18.24 -0.27 0.83
N PHE A 6 -17.57 -0.62 -0.27
CA PHE A 6 -16.34 0.00 -0.78
C PHE A 6 -16.50 1.45 -1.24
N ASP A 7 -17.66 1.85 -1.79
CA ASP A 7 -17.90 3.23 -2.25
C ASP A 7 -17.88 4.26 -1.09
N LEU A 8 -18.04 3.79 0.16
CA LEU A 8 -18.02 4.64 1.34
C LEU A 8 -16.61 4.90 1.86
N ASP A 9 -15.62 4.10 1.48
CA ASP A 9 -14.29 4.16 2.09
C ASP A 9 -13.51 5.41 1.67
N LEU A 10 -13.75 5.95 0.47
CA LEU A 10 -13.19 7.25 0.08
C LEU A 10 -13.59 8.37 1.06
N LYS A 11 -14.78 8.30 1.66
CA LYS A 11 -15.22 9.28 2.67
C LYS A 11 -14.49 9.14 4.00
N ARG A 12 -13.85 7.99 4.24
CA ARG A 12 -13.12 7.66 5.48
C ARG A 12 -11.61 7.92 5.34
N VAL A 13 -11.14 8.20 4.13
CA VAL A 13 -9.75 8.56 3.86
C VAL A 13 -9.37 9.79 4.68
N ALA A 14 -8.28 9.65 5.39
CA ALA A 14 -7.59 10.71 6.11
C ALA A 14 -6.10 10.34 6.13
N ARG A 15 -5.22 11.26 6.52
CA ARG A 15 -3.78 10.96 6.55
C ARG A 15 -3.43 9.76 7.44
N LYS A 16 -4.19 9.52 8.52
CA LYS A 16 -4.08 8.33 9.40
C LYS A 16 -4.75 7.06 8.85
N HIS A 17 -5.65 7.20 7.90
CA HIS A 17 -6.41 6.12 7.25
C HIS A 17 -6.27 6.25 5.74
N TYR A 18 -5.02 6.35 5.29
CA TYR A 18 -4.69 6.53 3.89
C TYR A 18 -4.96 5.24 3.10
N ILE A 19 -5.17 5.38 1.80
CA ILE A 19 -5.37 4.24 0.88
C ILE A 19 -4.07 3.45 0.75
N THR A 20 -4.11 2.14 0.94
CA THR A 20 -2.93 1.26 0.89
C THR A 20 -3.24 -0.10 0.24
N GLY A 21 -2.25 -0.99 0.22
CA GLY A 21 -2.37 -2.35 -0.29
C GLY A 21 -2.48 -2.39 -1.81
N LYS A 22 -3.25 -3.35 -2.33
CA LYS A 22 -3.34 -3.59 -3.78
C LYS A 22 -3.95 -2.43 -4.58
N ALA A 23 -4.79 -1.58 -3.96
CA ALA A 23 -5.29 -0.39 -4.65
C ALA A 23 -4.17 0.64 -4.85
N ALA A 24 -3.38 0.92 -3.82
CA ALA A 24 -2.26 1.86 -3.89
C ALA A 24 -1.09 1.32 -4.74
N ILE A 25 -0.76 0.03 -4.63
CA ILE A 25 0.27 -0.59 -5.48
C ILE A 25 -0.10 -0.55 -6.97
N ASN A 26 -1.41 -0.52 -7.29
CA ASN A 26 -1.90 -0.44 -8.66
C ASN A 26 -2.32 0.97 -9.09
N PHE A 27 -1.93 2.00 -8.31
CA PHE A 27 -2.19 3.37 -8.67
C PHE A 27 -0.99 3.96 -9.46
N PRO A 28 -1.22 4.58 -10.63
CA PRO A 28 -0.15 5.16 -11.43
C PRO A 28 0.39 6.43 -10.75
N HIS A 29 1.52 6.29 -10.06
CA HIS A 29 2.24 7.40 -9.44
C HIS A 29 3.31 7.97 -10.40
N PRO A 30 3.47 9.30 -10.49
CA PRO A 30 4.60 9.90 -11.18
C PRO A 30 5.93 9.36 -10.60
N GLY A 31 6.75 8.76 -11.46
CA GLY A 31 8.06 8.20 -11.06
C GLY A 31 8.05 6.75 -10.58
N SER A 32 6.88 6.08 -10.54
CA SER A 32 6.78 4.62 -10.44
C SER A 32 6.78 4.03 -11.85
N THR A 33 7.61 3.03 -12.10
CA THR A 33 7.66 2.34 -13.41
C THR A 33 6.70 1.16 -13.52
N THR A 34 6.06 0.79 -12.41
CA THR A 34 5.18 -0.37 -12.25
C THR A 34 3.90 0.01 -11.50
N GLY A 35 2.97 -0.94 -11.39
CA GLY A 35 1.75 -0.74 -10.61
C GLY A 35 0.62 -0.02 -11.37
N GLY A 36 0.53 -0.16 -12.70
CA GLY A 36 -0.64 0.31 -13.46
C GLY A 36 -1.55 -0.81 -13.98
N TRP A 37 -1.05 -2.05 -13.98
CA TRP A 37 -1.63 -3.17 -14.74
C TRP A 37 -3.04 -3.55 -14.29
N HIS A 38 -3.32 -3.48 -12.98
CA HIS A 38 -4.64 -3.78 -12.44
C HIS A 38 -5.40 -2.53 -11.97
N PHE A 39 -5.02 -1.32 -12.43
CA PHE A 39 -5.66 -0.07 -12.00
C PHE A 39 -7.18 -0.14 -12.13
N LEU A 40 -7.70 -0.56 -13.30
CA LEU A 40 -9.14 -0.65 -13.57
C LEU A 40 -9.85 -1.69 -12.68
N SER A 41 -9.13 -2.65 -12.08
CA SER A 41 -9.74 -3.58 -11.12
C SER A 41 -10.05 -2.93 -9.77
N TYR A 42 -9.44 -1.78 -9.47
CA TYR A 42 -9.59 -1.05 -8.20
C TYR A 42 -10.24 0.32 -8.36
N PHE A 43 -10.08 0.95 -9.51
CA PHE A 43 -10.59 2.28 -9.84
C PHE A 43 -11.33 2.20 -11.17
N ASP A 44 -12.52 1.60 -11.16
CA ASP A 44 -13.37 1.48 -12.34
C ASP A 44 -14.42 2.59 -12.35
N ARG A 45 -14.20 3.60 -13.18
CA ARG A 45 -15.14 4.72 -13.30
C ARG A 45 -16.42 4.32 -14.03
N GLU A 46 -16.38 3.35 -14.93
CA GLU A 46 -17.56 2.96 -15.72
C GLU A 46 -18.57 2.21 -14.87
N SER A 47 -18.11 1.31 -14.00
CA SER A 47 -18.97 0.65 -13.02
C SER A 47 -19.23 1.49 -11.76
N GLY A 48 -18.44 2.55 -11.54
CA GLY A 48 -18.53 3.37 -10.34
C GLY A 48 -17.88 2.73 -9.11
N GLU A 49 -17.17 1.61 -9.27
CA GLU A 49 -16.56 0.87 -8.17
C GLU A 49 -15.17 1.41 -7.81
N THR A 50 -14.97 1.78 -6.54
CA THR A 50 -13.64 2.01 -5.96
C THR A 50 -13.33 1.04 -4.84
N LYS A 51 -12.43 0.09 -5.09
CA LYS A 51 -12.08 -1.00 -4.16
C LYS A 51 -10.82 -0.66 -3.38
N VAL A 52 -10.90 0.33 -2.50
CA VAL A 52 -9.75 0.79 -1.71
C VAL A 52 -9.66 0.08 -0.36
N SER A 53 -8.44 -0.17 0.10
CA SER A 53 -8.16 -0.61 1.47
C SER A 53 -7.52 0.53 2.25
N LEU A 54 -7.87 0.70 3.53
CA LEU A 54 -7.37 1.80 4.35
C LEU A 54 -6.50 1.29 5.50
N ALA A 55 -5.40 2.00 5.77
CA ALA A 55 -4.56 1.75 6.93
C ALA A 55 -5.33 1.98 8.24
N GLY A 56 -5.13 1.10 9.23
CA GLY A 56 -5.83 1.12 10.51
C GLY A 56 -7.32 0.73 10.46
N ILE A 57 -7.85 0.31 9.30
CA ILE A 57 -9.23 -0.14 9.13
C ILE A 57 -9.27 -1.52 8.47
N HIS A 58 -8.73 -1.65 7.25
CA HIS A 58 -8.64 -2.91 6.51
C HIS A 58 -7.25 -3.53 6.60
N TYR A 59 -6.24 -2.69 6.77
CA TYR A 59 -4.86 -3.05 7.06
C TYR A 59 -4.53 -2.68 8.50
N PRO A 60 -3.51 -3.31 9.12
CA PRO A 60 -2.95 -2.81 10.38
C PRO A 60 -2.59 -1.33 10.27
N ASP A 61 -2.64 -0.62 11.38
CA ASP A 61 -2.02 0.70 11.48
C ASP A 61 -0.50 0.53 11.47
N THR A 62 0.15 1.02 10.41
CA THR A 62 1.59 0.91 10.24
C THR A 62 2.36 2.18 10.65
N ALA A 63 1.68 3.18 11.24
CA ALA A 63 2.31 4.43 11.66
C ALA A 63 3.44 4.21 12.68
N ALA A 64 3.32 3.22 13.57
CA ALA A 64 4.38 2.89 14.52
C ALA A 64 5.66 2.35 13.85
N TYR A 65 5.55 1.79 12.64
CA TYR A 65 6.66 1.18 11.89
C TYR A 65 7.32 2.19 10.95
N PHE A 66 6.52 2.98 10.23
CA PHE A 66 6.99 3.81 9.13
C PHE A 66 6.70 5.31 9.31
N GLY A 67 5.95 5.69 10.34
CA GLY A 67 5.39 7.04 10.47
C GLY A 67 4.62 7.44 9.21
N ASP A 68 4.88 8.64 8.72
CA ASP A 68 4.27 9.19 7.51
C ASP A 68 5.03 8.89 6.21
N LEU A 69 6.12 8.11 6.27
CA LEU A 69 6.99 7.86 5.12
C LEU A 69 6.21 7.23 3.97
N GLY A 70 6.27 7.86 2.80
CA GLY A 70 5.57 7.39 1.58
C GLY A 70 4.05 7.57 1.61
N ILE A 71 3.49 8.34 2.54
CA ILE A 71 2.09 8.80 2.45
C ILE A 71 2.05 10.09 1.64
N ILE A 72 1.30 10.10 0.54
CA ILE A 72 1.19 11.22 -0.39
C ILE A 72 -0.25 11.73 -0.50
N ASP A 73 -0.39 13.01 -0.83
CA ASP A 73 -1.66 13.63 -1.19
C ASP A 73 -2.00 13.28 -2.65
N VAL A 74 -3.16 12.67 -2.87
CA VAL A 74 -3.65 12.23 -4.18
C VAL A 74 -4.96 12.92 -4.57
N THR A 75 -5.33 14.00 -3.87
CA THR A 75 -6.61 14.69 -4.03
C THR A 75 -6.83 15.11 -5.49
N ASP A 76 -5.87 15.82 -6.08
CA ASP A 76 -5.98 16.31 -7.45
C ASP A 76 -5.91 15.17 -8.47
N GLU A 77 -5.07 14.16 -8.22
CA GLU A 77 -4.93 13.02 -9.13
C GLU A 77 -6.18 12.14 -9.18
N LEU A 78 -6.85 11.93 -8.04
CA LEU A 78 -8.12 11.24 -7.98
C LEU A 78 -9.26 12.09 -8.59
N ALA A 79 -9.28 13.41 -8.31
CA ALA A 79 -10.27 14.32 -8.88
C ALA A 79 -10.21 14.35 -10.42
N LYS A 80 -9.00 14.43 -11.01
CA LYS A 80 -8.78 14.34 -12.47
C LYS A 80 -9.36 13.05 -13.08
N ARG A 81 -9.45 11.98 -12.29
CA ARG A 81 -9.94 10.66 -12.71
C ARG A 81 -11.42 10.45 -12.37
N GLY A 82 -12.11 11.46 -11.86
CA GLY A 82 -13.55 11.42 -11.54
C GLY A 82 -13.87 11.04 -10.10
N TRP A 83 -12.85 10.88 -9.25
CA TRP A 83 -13.00 10.51 -7.84
C TRP A 83 -12.72 11.74 -6.97
N SER A 84 -13.77 12.53 -6.70
CA SER A 84 -13.69 13.67 -5.79
C SER A 84 -14.58 13.44 -4.59
N VAL A 85 -14.11 13.88 -3.42
CA VAL A 85 -14.89 13.90 -2.19
C VAL A 85 -14.90 15.35 -1.72
N GLU A 86 -16.10 15.94 -1.64
CA GLU A 86 -16.28 17.36 -1.33
C GLU A 86 -15.49 17.77 -0.08
N GLU A 87 -14.70 18.83 -0.23
CA GLU A 87 -13.92 19.51 0.83
C GLU A 87 -12.91 18.63 1.59
N ARG A 88 -12.52 17.48 1.05
CA ARG A 88 -11.60 16.54 1.71
C ARG A 88 -10.34 16.28 0.90
N ARG A 89 -9.22 16.24 1.61
CA ARG A 89 -7.96 15.72 1.07
C ARG A 89 -7.94 14.21 1.13
N LEU A 90 -7.51 13.58 0.04
CA LEU A 90 -7.35 12.15 -0.08
C LEU A 90 -5.86 11.80 0.00
N TYR A 91 -5.54 10.81 0.81
CA TYR A 91 -4.18 10.35 1.04
C TYR A 91 -4.03 8.89 0.62
N MET A 92 -2.88 8.54 0.07
CA MET A 92 -2.55 7.21 -0.41
C MET A 92 -1.09 6.90 -0.12
N ALA A 93 -0.76 5.63 0.08
CA ALA A 93 0.61 5.16 0.05
C ALA A 93 1.18 5.27 -1.38
N ASP A 94 2.42 5.72 -1.51
CA ASP A 94 3.18 5.47 -2.72
C ASP A 94 3.44 3.97 -2.92
N HIS A 95 4.00 3.61 -4.07
CA HIS A 95 4.24 2.23 -4.44
C HIS A 95 5.09 1.46 -3.41
N CYS A 96 6.12 2.10 -2.84
CA CYS A 96 6.99 1.45 -1.85
C CYS A 96 6.28 1.28 -0.50
N ARG A 97 5.57 2.31 -0.02
CA ARG A 97 4.81 2.25 1.23
C ARG A 97 3.66 1.24 1.14
N ALA A 98 3.00 1.12 -0.01
CA ALA A 98 1.92 0.16 -0.22
C ALA A 98 2.43 -1.28 -0.08
N ALA A 99 3.58 -1.59 -0.70
CA ALA A 99 4.23 -2.89 -0.54
C ALA A 99 4.70 -3.13 0.90
N ALA A 100 5.30 -2.12 1.56
CA ALA A 100 5.73 -2.24 2.94
C ALA A 100 4.56 -2.53 3.90
N ASP A 101 3.42 -1.87 3.72
CA ASP A 101 2.19 -2.14 4.49
C ASP A 101 1.68 -3.58 4.26
N MET A 102 1.77 -4.09 3.03
CA MET A 102 1.45 -5.48 2.70
C MET A 102 2.39 -6.47 3.39
N VAL A 103 3.70 -6.18 3.43
CA VAL A 103 4.69 -7.01 4.13
C VAL A 103 4.40 -7.01 5.63
N VAL A 104 4.13 -5.86 6.25
CA VAL A 104 3.79 -5.78 7.69
C VAL A 104 2.52 -6.56 8.00
N ARG A 105 1.47 -6.40 7.20
CA ARG A 105 0.22 -7.17 7.35
C ARG A 105 0.49 -8.68 7.30
N TRP A 106 1.29 -9.13 6.33
CA TRP A 106 1.67 -10.53 6.22
C TRP A 106 2.55 -10.99 7.41
N ALA A 107 3.52 -10.19 7.82
CA ALA A 107 4.45 -10.51 8.90
C ALA A 107 3.71 -10.72 10.24
N LEU A 108 2.69 -9.90 10.49
CA LEU A 108 1.84 -9.99 11.68
C LEU A 108 0.82 -11.15 11.61
N SER A 109 0.61 -11.75 10.43
CA SER A 109 -0.26 -12.91 10.26
C SER A 109 0.47 -14.25 10.47
N GLU A 110 -0.29 -15.34 10.56
CA GLU A 110 0.24 -16.70 10.57
C GLU A 110 0.51 -17.28 9.17
N SER A 111 0.20 -16.55 8.09
CA SER A 111 0.43 -17.04 6.72
C SER A 111 1.92 -17.18 6.41
N ASN A 112 2.31 -18.27 5.73
CA ASN A 112 3.68 -18.44 5.22
C ASN A 112 3.89 -17.80 3.84
N LEU A 113 2.83 -17.36 3.16
CA LEU A 113 2.89 -16.83 1.80
C LEU A 113 2.74 -15.30 1.81
N CYS A 114 3.82 -14.60 1.45
CA CYS A 114 3.78 -13.17 1.19
C CYS A 114 3.36 -12.94 -0.27
N SER A 115 2.41 -12.04 -0.50
CA SER A 115 1.93 -11.72 -1.85
C SER A 115 2.75 -10.66 -2.57
N VAL A 116 3.80 -10.14 -1.93
CA VAL A 116 4.70 -9.13 -2.51
C VAL A 116 5.81 -9.85 -3.27
N GLU A 117 6.01 -9.47 -4.52
CA GLU A 117 7.04 -9.99 -5.42
C GLU A 117 8.00 -8.83 -5.73
N ILE A 118 9.13 -8.77 -5.02
CA ILE A 118 10.02 -7.59 -5.12
C ILE A 118 10.59 -7.45 -6.53
N ASP A 119 10.97 -8.57 -7.16
CA ASP A 119 11.61 -8.53 -8.46
C ASP A 119 10.72 -7.98 -9.56
N ASP A 120 9.46 -8.43 -9.55
CA ASP A 120 8.46 -8.09 -10.55
C ASP A 120 7.91 -6.68 -10.32
N TRP A 121 7.68 -6.30 -9.07
CA TRP A 121 7.01 -5.04 -8.76
C TRP A 121 8.00 -3.89 -8.68
N PHE A 122 9.27 -4.13 -8.40
CA PHE A 122 10.30 -3.09 -8.27
C PHE A 122 11.47 -3.42 -9.20
N PRO A 123 11.35 -3.30 -10.53
CA PRO A 123 12.40 -3.71 -11.46
C PRO A 123 13.65 -2.84 -11.39
N SER A 124 13.53 -1.57 -10.95
CA SER A 124 14.70 -0.70 -10.81
C SER A 124 15.42 -0.92 -9.48
N ARG A 125 16.75 -0.96 -9.52
CA ARG A 125 17.59 -1.08 -8.32
C ARG A 125 17.31 0.03 -7.29
N ALA A 126 17.03 1.24 -7.75
CA ALA A 126 16.72 2.37 -6.88
C ALA A 126 15.38 2.19 -6.14
N GLU A 127 14.34 1.70 -6.81
CA GLU A 127 13.06 1.41 -6.17
C GLU A 127 13.15 0.23 -5.19
N ARG A 128 13.89 -0.84 -5.54
CA ARG A 128 14.17 -1.95 -4.60
C ARG A 128 14.87 -1.46 -3.35
N GLN A 129 15.91 -0.65 -3.52
CA GLN A 129 16.68 -0.10 -2.40
C GLN A 129 15.79 0.75 -1.48
N ARG A 130 14.91 1.60 -2.05
CA ARG A 130 13.93 2.37 -1.27
C ARG A 130 12.96 1.49 -0.49
N LEU A 131 12.45 0.41 -1.09
CA LEU A 131 11.59 -0.54 -0.37
C LEU A 131 12.34 -1.19 0.81
N LEU A 132 13.57 -1.65 0.59
CA LEU A 132 14.40 -2.27 1.63
C LEU A 132 14.69 -1.30 2.78
N GLU A 133 15.00 -0.04 2.47
CA GLU A 133 15.19 1.02 3.48
C GLU A 133 13.94 1.27 4.30
N ILE A 134 12.77 1.34 3.66
CA ILE A 134 11.49 1.47 4.36
C ILE A 134 11.26 0.28 5.28
N LEU A 135 11.42 -0.95 4.79
CA LEU A 135 11.25 -2.16 5.61
C LEU A 135 12.21 -2.20 6.79
N ASP A 136 13.43 -1.69 6.63
CA ASP A 136 14.41 -1.65 7.72
C ASP A 136 13.96 -0.76 8.90
N THR A 137 13.23 0.33 8.62
CA THR A 137 12.69 1.18 9.69
C THR A 137 11.69 0.43 10.60
N ALA A 138 10.99 -0.58 10.07
CA ALA A 138 10.10 -1.43 10.85
C ALA A 138 10.81 -2.44 11.75
N ARG A 139 12.12 -2.68 11.56
CA ARG A 139 12.90 -3.73 12.22
C ARG A 139 12.70 -3.73 13.72
N SER A 140 12.94 -2.58 14.38
CA SER A 140 12.84 -2.49 15.84
C SER A 140 11.46 -2.88 16.36
N GLN A 141 10.39 -2.39 15.71
CA GLN A 141 9.03 -2.65 16.16
C GLN A 141 8.57 -4.08 15.86
N LEU A 142 8.94 -4.64 14.70
CA LEU A 142 8.65 -6.04 14.37
C LEU A 142 9.46 -7.02 15.22
N SER A 143 10.68 -6.66 15.64
CA SER A 143 11.47 -7.48 16.56
C SER A 143 10.83 -7.57 17.94
N LYS A 144 10.24 -6.48 18.47
CA LYS A 144 9.54 -6.49 19.76
C LYS A 144 8.39 -7.50 19.82
N VAL A 145 7.77 -7.79 18.69
CA VAL A 145 6.67 -8.75 18.57
C VAL A 145 7.09 -10.08 17.92
N GLY A 146 8.40 -10.32 17.78
CA GLY A 146 8.94 -11.58 17.25
C GLY A 146 8.66 -11.83 15.76
N ARG A 147 8.25 -10.82 14.98
CA ARG A 147 7.90 -10.98 13.56
C ARG A 147 9.00 -10.58 12.58
N TRP A 148 10.06 -9.91 13.04
CA TRP A 148 11.16 -9.50 12.15
C TRP A 148 11.88 -10.68 11.48
N GLN A 149 12.14 -11.77 12.22
CA GLN A 149 12.82 -12.95 11.66
C GLN A 149 12.09 -13.56 10.46
N LYS A 150 10.75 -13.49 10.46
CA LYS A 150 9.91 -13.92 9.35
C LYS A 150 10.12 -13.03 8.12
N VAL A 151 10.18 -11.70 8.31
CA VAL A 151 10.47 -10.75 7.23
C VAL A 151 11.88 -10.95 6.68
N GLU A 152 12.87 -11.10 7.55
CA GLU A 152 14.25 -11.33 7.16
C GLU A 152 14.41 -12.61 6.34
N ALA A 153 13.79 -13.71 6.78
CA ALA A 153 13.83 -14.97 6.04
C ALA A 153 13.20 -14.84 4.65
N TRP A 154 12.07 -14.13 4.53
CA TRP A 154 11.44 -13.85 3.23
C TRP A 154 12.30 -12.96 2.35
N LEU A 155 12.89 -11.88 2.89
CA LEU A 155 13.77 -11.01 2.11
C LEU A 155 14.93 -11.78 1.46
N ARG A 156 15.49 -12.77 2.15
CA ARG A 156 16.55 -13.64 1.60
C ARG A 156 16.08 -14.49 0.42
N THR A 157 14.80 -14.84 0.34
CA THR A 157 14.26 -15.57 -0.83
C THR A 157 14.05 -14.67 -2.04
N GLN A 158 13.91 -13.36 -1.82
CA GLN A 158 13.73 -12.35 -2.88
C GLN A 158 15.05 -11.86 -3.49
N THR A 159 16.21 -12.20 -2.89
CA THR A 159 17.54 -11.76 -3.35
C THR A 159 18.32 -12.85 -4.11
N LEU A 160 17.68 -13.98 -4.41
CA LEU A 160 18.31 -15.16 -5.04
C LEU A 160 18.13 -15.21 -6.57
N SER A 161 17.62 -14.13 -7.16
CA SER A 161 17.27 -13.96 -8.57
C SER A 161 18.26 -13.09 -9.34
#